data_AF-A0A3C2E7N8-F1
#
_entry.id   AF-A0A3C2E7N8-F1
#
_cell.length_a   1.000
_cell.length_b   1.000
_cell.length_c   1.000
_cell.angle_alpha   90.00
_cell.angle_beta   90.00
_cell.angle_gamma   90.00
#
_symmetry.space_group_name_H-M   'P 1'
#
loop_
_entity.id
_entity.type
_entity.pdbx_description
1 polymer ?
#
loop_
_entity_poly.entity_id
_entity_poly.type
_entity_poly.pdbx_seq_one_letter_code
_entity_poly.pdbx_strand_id
1 'polypeptide(L)'
;MRHLVVALTSALMLAGCASQSVYAPAHRGDLGYRETRIEKNRWRVSFTGGADLPAPRVADLALRRAAEVTLDGGYDWFEVVHDSRDRRGRGDSPVRGGVS
;
A
#
# COMPACT_ATOMS: atom_id res chain seq x y z
N MET A 1 11.45 -45.70 -6.64
CA MET A 1 10.76 -44.81 -7.61
C MET A 1 9.45 -44.22 -7.08
N ARG A 2 8.59 -44.95 -6.34
CA ARG A 2 7.33 -44.41 -5.76
C ARG A 2 7.55 -43.32 -4.69
N HIS A 3 8.63 -43.41 -3.90
CA HIS A 3 8.97 -42.41 -2.88
C HIS A 3 9.47 -41.07 -3.46
N LEU A 4 10.07 -41.09 -4.67
CA LEU A 4 10.50 -39.87 -5.36
C LEU A 4 9.30 -39.04 -5.84
N VAL A 5 8.22 -39.71 -6.23
CA VAL A 5 6.98 -39.04 -6.65
C VAL A 5 6.33 -38.33 -5.47
N VAL A 6 6.30 -38.94 -4.28
CA VAL A 6 5.73 -38.33 -3.06
C VAL A 6 6.55 -37.14 -2.57
N ALA A 7 7.88 -37.20 -2.66
CA ALA A 7 8.75 -36.08 -2.28
C ALA A 7 8.58 -34.87 -3.21
N LEU A 8 8.36 -35.10 -4.52
CA LEU A 8 8.13 -34.03 -5.49
C LEU A 8 6.80 -33.29 -5.25
N THR A 9 5.72 -34.01 -4.88
CA THR A 9 4.41 -33.39 -4.64
C THR A 9 4.38 -32.52 -3.38
N SER A 10 5.12 -32.89 -2.33
CA SER A 10 5.22 -32.08 -1.11
C SER A 10 5.96 -30.75 -1.33
N ALA A 11 6.92 -30.70 -2.25
CA ALA A 11 7.68 -29.47 -2.55
C ALA A 11 6.82 -28.39 -3.24
N LEU A 12 5.78 -28.76 -3.97
CA LEU A 12 4.86 -27.80 -4.63
C LEU A 12 3.90 -27.09 -3.66
N MET A 13 3.71 -27.63 -2.45
CA MET A 13 2.79 -27.03 -1.46
C MET A 13 3.43 -25.93 -0.59
N LEU A 14 4.71 -25.60 -0.82
CA LEU A 14 5.39 -24.46 -0.17
C LEU A 14 5.30 -23.15 -0.97
N ALA A 15 4.42 -23.03 -1.97
CA ALA A 15 4.04 -21.73 -2.53
C ALA A 15 3.27 -20.93 -1.45
N GLY A 16 4.02 -20.38 -0.49
CA GLY A 16 3.50 -19.68 0.67
C GLY A 16 2.69 -18.46 0.29
N CYS A 17 1.75 -18.10 1.17
CA CYS A 17 1.10 -16.79 1.22
C CYS A 17 2.13 -15.69 1.51
N ALA A 18 3.01 -15.38 0.55
CA ALA A 18 3.68 -14.10 0.53
C ALA A 18 2.62 -13.07 0.15
N SER A 19 2.14 -12.30 1.13
CA SER A 19 1.26 -11.15 0.89
C SER A 19 2.04 -10.07 0.16
N GLN A 20 2.18 -10.25 -1.15
CA GLN A 20 2.83 -9.27 -2.02
C GLN A 20 1.98 -8.01 -2.08
N SER A 21 2.64 -6.85 -2.00
CA SER A 21 1.98 -5.58 -2.22
C SER A 21 1.55 -5.46 -3.69
N VAL A 22 0.24 -5.54 -3.92
CA VAL A 22 -0.38 -5.40 -5.24
C VAL A 22 -1.10 -4.06 -5.33
N TYR A 23 -1.01 -3.39 -6.48
CA TYR A 23 -1.81 -2.20 -6.76
C TYR A 23 -3.27 -2.61 -7.01
N ALA A 24 -4.05 -2.68 -5.94
CA ALA A 24 -5.45 -3.11 -5.95
C ALA A 24 -6.25 -2.37 -4.86
N PRO A 25 -7.59 -2.35 -4.93
CA PRO A 25 -8.43 -1.79 -3.87
C PRO A 25 -8.20 -2.52 -2.54
N ALA A 26 -8.03 -1.74 -1.47
CA ALA A 26 -7.90 -2.23 -0.11
C ALA A 26 -9.27 -2.66 0.45
N HIS A 27 -9.48 -3.97 0.55
CA HIS A 27 -10.66 -4.54 1.19
C HIS A 27 -10.46 -4.54 2.71
N ARG A 28 -11.44 -4.05 3.49
CA ARG A 28 -11.45 -4.12 4.97
C ARG A 28 -10.14 -3.79 5.74
N GLY A 29 -9.32 -2.87 5.21
CA GLY A 29 -8.09 -2.42 5.90
C GLY A 29 -6.83 -3.21 5.54
N ASP A 30 -6.92 -4.06 4.53
CA ASP A 30 -5.81 -4.79 3.94
C ASP A 30 -4.91 -3.90 3.06
N LEU A 31 -3.88 -4.51 2.49
CA LEU A 31 -2.97 -3.88 1.53
C LEU A 31 -3.74 -3.32 0.32
N GLY A 32 -3.22 -2.24 -0.24
CA GLY A 32 -3.76 -1.61 -1.45
C GLY A 32 -4.19 -0.17 -1.25
N TYR A 33 -4.91 0.36 -2.23
CA TYR A 33 -5.39 1.74 -2.22
C TYR A 33 -6.81 1.88 -1.67
N ARG A 34 -7.09 3.04 -1.09
CA ARG A 34 -8.43 3.46 -0.70
C ARG A 34 -8.58 4.94 -0.99
N GLU A 35 -9.70 5.29 -1.60
CA GLU A 35 -10.16 6.67 -1.70
C GLU A 35 -11.39 6.90 -0.82
N THR A 36 -11.55 8.13 -0.35
CA THR A 36 -12.74 8.56 0.38
C THR A 36 -13.01 10.00 0.02
N ARG A 37 -14.22 10.27 -0.46
CA ARG A 37 -14.68 11.63 -0.74
C ARG A 37 -14.97 12.34 0.58
N ILE A 38 -14.33 13.48 0.79
CA ILE A 38 -14.62 14.35 1.93
C ILE A 38 -15.66 15.40 1.50
N GLU A 39 -15.41 16.04 0.36
CA GLU A 39 -16.26 17.07 -0.23
C GLU A 39 -16.28 16.93 -1.75
N LYS A 40 -17.00 17.83 -2.44
CA LYS A 40 -17.18 17.75 -3.89
C LYS A 40 -15.85 17.70 -4.66
N ASN A 41 -14.87 18.50 -4.24
CA ASN A 41 -13.53 18.61 -4.84
C ASN A 41 -12.40 18.19 -3.88
N ARG A 42 -12.71 17.45 -2.81
CA ARG A 42 -11.72 17.07 -1.79
C ARG A 42 -11.79 15.59 -1.50
N TRP A 43 -10.68 14.91 -1.75
CA TRP A 43 -10.54 13.47 -1.59
C TRP A 43 -9.39 13.15 -0.65
N ARG A 44 -9.57 12.10 0.14
CA ARG A 44 -8.48 11.44 0.85
C ARG A 44 -8.13 10.19 0.07
N VAL A 45 -6.86 10.08 -0.31
CA VAL A 45 -6.30 8.90 -0.95
C VAL A 45 -5.24 8.33 -0.03
N SER A 46 -5.26 7.02 0.17
CA SER A 46 -4.29 6.31 1.00
C SER A 46 -3.87 5.02 0.32
N PHE A 47 -2.59 4.67 0.43
CA PHE A 47 -2.05 3.38 0.00
C PHE A 47 -1.40 2.68 1.19
N THR A 48 -1.74 1.41 1.39
CA THR A 48 -1.13 0.55 2.41
C THR A 48 -0.27 -0.51 1.71
N GLY A 49 1.05 -0.40 1.88
CA GLY A 49 2.01 -1.38 1.38
C GLY A 49 2.35 -2.46 2.40
N GLY A 50 2.73 -3.64 1.92
CA GLY A 50 3.31 -4.70 2.74
C GLY A 50 4.77 -4.40 3.09
N ALA A 51 5.40 -5.28 3.87
CA ALA A 51 6.80 -5.14 4.28
C ALA A 51 7.79 -5.23 3.10
N ASP A 52 7.34 -5.75 1.97
CA ASP A 52 8.07 -5.84 0.70
C ASP A 52 8.15 -4.50 -0.06
N LEU A 53 7.33 -3.50 0.31
CA LEU A 53 7.26 -2.22 -0.39
C LEU A 53 7.90 -1.10 0.43
N PRO A 54 8.95 -0.42 -0.09
CA PRO A 54 9.59 0.67 0.63
C PRO A 54 8.69 1.91 0.68
N ALA A 55 8.80 2.70 1.76
CA ALA A 55 7.95 3.86 2.01
C ALA A 55 7.87 4.88 0.84
N PRO A 56 8.95 5.18 0.09
CA PRO A 56 8.84 6.03 -1.10
C PRO A 56 7.90 5.45 -2.16
N ARG A 57 7.95 4.14 -2.41
CA ARG A 57 7.08 3.47 -3.38
C ARG A 57 5.63 3.46 -2.93
N VAL A 58 5.36 3.34 -1.63
CA VAL A 58 4.02 3.51 -1.06
C VAL A 58 3.46 4.91 -1.36
N ALA A 59 4.27 5.95 -1.16
CA ALA A 59 3.88 7.33 -1.44
C ALA A 59 3.62 7.54 -2.95
N ASP A 60 4.48 7.02 -3.82
CA ASP A 60 4.30 7.08 -5.27
C ASP A 60 2.99 6.43 -5.72
N LEU A 61 2.62 5.28 -5.12
CA LEU A 61 1.37 4.60 -5.44
C LEU A 61 0.13 5.34 -4.91
N ALA A 62 0.23 6.02 -3.77
CA ALA A 62 -0.83 6.90 -3.29
C ALA A 62 -1.03 8.10 -4.24
N LEU A 63 0.05 8.72 -4.71
CA LEU A 63 0.00 9.81 -5.69
C LEU A 63 -0.56 9.35 -7.03
N ARG A 64 -0.16 8.17 -7.50
CA ARG A 64 -0.74 7.55 -8.69
C ARG A 64 -2.25 7.39 -8.54
N ARG A 65 -2.73 6.87 -7.41
CA ARG A 65 -4.17 6.73 -7.19
C ARG A 65 -4.88 8.09 -7.14
N ALA A 66 -4.25 9.12 -6.58
CA ALA A 66 -4.80 10.48 -6.62
C ALA A 66 -4.98 10.98 -8.06
N ALA A 67 -3.99 10.77 -8.93
CA ALA A 67 -4.09 11.11 -10.35
C ALA A 67 -5.24 10.35 -11.05
N GLU A 68 -5.39 9.06 -10.77
CA GLU A 68 -6.48 8.25 -11.32
C GLU A 68 -7.86 8.79 -10.87
N VAL A 69 -8.03 9.11 -9.59
CA VAL A 69 -9.28 9.70 -9.06
C VAL A 69 -9.57 11.06 -9.71
N THR A 70 -8.55 11.86 -9.99
CA THR A 70 -8.68 13.14 -10.69
C THR A 70 -9.19 12.94 -12.12
N LEU A 71 -8.61 11.99 -12.86
CA LEU A 71 -9.03 11.65 -14.22
C LEU A 71 -10.44 11.04 -14.25
N ASP A 72 -10.75 10.13 -13.32
CA ASP A 72 -12.08 9.52 -13.18
C ASP A 72 -13.15 10.58 -12.86
N GLY A 73 -12.77 11.65 -12.16
CA GLY A 73 -13.63 12.80 -11.87
C GLY A 73 -13.73 13.82 -13.01
N GLY A 74 -12.96 13.67 -14.09
CA GLY A 74 -12.93 14.61 -15.22
C GLY A 74 -12.20 15.92 -14.93
N TYR A 75 -11.23 15.91 -14.00
CA TYR A 75 -10.42 17.08 -13.66
C TYR A 75 -9.04 17.01 -14.33
N ASP A 76 -8.39 18.16 -14.51
CA ASP A 76 -7.09 18.25 -15.19
C ASP A 76 -5.89 18.10 -14.25
N TRP A 77 -6.06 18.42 -12.96
CA TRP A 77 -4.97 18.45 -11.98
C TRP A 77 -5.46 18.16 -10.57
N PHE A 78 -4.51 17.83 -9.68
CA PHE A 78 -4.73 17.75 -8.24
C PHE A 78 -3.57 18.40 -7.50
N GLU A 79 -3.84 18.79 -6.26
CA GLU A 79 -2.84 19.30 -5.33
C GLU A 79 -2.90 18.54 -4.01
N VAL A 80 -1.72 18.26 -3.47
CA VAL A 80 -1.58 17.60 -2.17
C VAL A 80 -1.59 18.65 -1.07
N VAL A 81 -2.77 18.88 -0.49
CA VAL A 81 -2.96 19.85 0.61
C VAL A 81 -2.61 19.28 1.99
N HIS A 82 -2.49 17.96 2.11
CA HIS A 82 -2.11 17.28 3.35
C HIS A 82 -1.49 15.91 3.04
N ASP A 83 -0.33 15.65 3.62
CA ASP A 83 0.36 14.35 3.56
C ASP A 83 0.60 13.86 4.99
N SER A 84 0.23 12.62 5.27
CA SER A 84 0.56 11.94 6.52
C SER A 84 1.05 10.53 6.21
N ARG A 85 2.21 10.20 6.76
CA ARG A 85 2.87 8.91 6.56
C ARG A 85 3.06 8.26 7.92
N ASP A 86 2.30 7.21 8.18
CA ASP A 86 2.49 6.39 9.37
C ASP A 86 3.37 5.20 9.00
N ARG A 87 4.58 5.18 9.58
CA ARG A 87 5.50 4.06 9.44
C ARG A 87 5.34 3.18 10.67
N ARG A 88 4.42 2.22 10.61
CA ARG A 88 4.26 1.20 11.66
C ARG A 88 5.39 0.17 11.58
N GLY A 89 6.60 0.61 11.94
CA GLY A 89 7.75 -0.24 12.18
C GLY A 89 7.85 -0.54 13.68
N ARG A 90 7.87 -1.82 14.05
CA ARG A 90 8.26 -2.29 15.38
C ARG A 90 9.74 -1.97 15.59
N GLY A 91 10.07 -0.73 15.95
CA GLY A 91 11.46 -0.35 16.25
C GLY A 91 11.88 1.12 16.11
N ASP A 92 11.08 2.01 15.52
CA ASP A 92 11.45 3.43 15.44
C ASP A 92 10.60 4.25 16.40
N SER A 93 11.11 4.47 17.61
CA SER A 93 10.64 5.55 18.48
C SER A 93 11.07 6.88 17.84
N PRO A 94 10.15 7.73 17.35
CA PRO A 94 10.54 9.04 16.86
C PRO A 94 10.86 9.90 18.08
N VAL A 95 12.14 9.96 18.47
CA VAL A 95 12.62 10.99 19.39
C VAL A 95 12.55 12.31 18.64
N ARG A 96 11.39 12.98 18.75
CA ARG A 96 11.18 14.35 18.30
C ARG A 96 11.85 15.26 19.34
N GLY A 97 13.18 15.31 19.33
CA GLY A 97 13.94 16.26 20.13
C GLY A 97 13.80 17.65 19.50
N GLY A 98 12.91 18.46 20.07
CA GLY A 98 12.95 19.91 19.86
C GLY A 98 14.09 20.48 20.71
N VAL A 99 14.96 21.27 20.08
CA VAL A 99 15.79 22.23 20.81
C VAL A 99 15.36 23.61 20.36
N SER A 100 15.06 24.44 21.35
CA SER A 100 14.67 25.85 21.24
C SER A 100 15.81 26.72 20.73
#